data_AF-A0A5C2S5S3-F1
#
_entry.id   AF-A0A5C2S5S3-F1
#
_cell.length_a   1.000
_cell.length_b   1.000
_cell.length_c   1.000
_cell.angle_alpha   90.00
_cell.angle_beta   90.00
_cell.angle_gamma   90.00
#
_symmetry.space_group_name_H-M   'P 1'
#
loop_
_entity.id
_entity.type
_entity.pdbx_description
1 polymer ?
#
loop_
_entity_poly.entity_id
_entity_poly.type
_entity_poly.pdbx_seq_one_letter_code
_entity_poly.pdbx_strand_id
1 'polypeptide(L)' 'MTTNVSTSERTKLFWPEDGTIILLAGQVKFRVYRGVLTEHSPLFAEMLSLPQPAELHDAQYSSQ' A
#
# COMPACT_ATOMS: atom_id res chain seq x y z
N MET A 1 16.03 -34.74 -18.84
CA MET A 1 16.30 -33.55 -18.01
C MET A 1 15.05 -32.68 -18.03
N THR A 2 14.19 -32.75 -17.01
CA THR A 2 13.02 -31.87 -16.88
C THR A 2 13.07 -31.21 -15.52
N THR A 3 13.37 -29.92 -15.51
CA THR A 3 13.48 -29.08 -14.31
C THR A 3 12.11 -28.92 -13.68
N ASN A 4 11.96 -29.46 -12.47
CA ASN A 4 10.79 -29.24 -11.62
C ASN A 4 10.80 -27.77 -11.20
N VAL A 5 9.92 -26.94 -11.77
CA VAL A 5 9.72 -25.57 -11.31
C VAL A 5 8.90 -25.66 -10.03
N SER A 6 9.56 -25.52 -8.88
CA SER A 6 8.90 -25.43 -7.58
C SER A 6 8.01 -24.18 -7.55
N THR A 7 6.70 -24.35 -7.74
CA THR A 7 5.74 -23.26 -7.62
C THR A 7 5.74 -22.76 -6.18
N SER A 8 6.23 -21.54 -5.95
CA SER A 8 6.17 -20.90 -4.64
C SER A 8 4.71 -20.55 -4.31
N GLU A 9 4.13 -21.18 -3.30
CA GLU A 9 2.79 -20.86 -2.80
C GLU A 9 2.86 -19.67 -1.83
N ARG A 10 2.07 -18.62 -2.09
CA ARG A 10 1.94 -17.47 -1.18
C ARG A 10 0.71 -17.66 -0.31
N THR A 11 0.89 -17.71 1.00
CA THR A 11 -0.23 -17.72 1.95
C THR A 11 -0.86 -16.33 2.02
N LYS A 12 -2.18 -16.25 1.77
CA LYS A 12 -2.95 -14.98 1.82
C LYS A 12 -2.82 -14.23 3.14
N LEU A 13 -2.58 -14.95 4.24
CA LEU A 13 -2.34 -14.38 5.57
C LEU A 13 -1.13 -13.43 5.60
N PHE A 14 -0.08 -13.74 4.85
CA PHE A 14 1.18 -12.97 4.87
C PHE A 14 1.40 -12.15 3.60
N TRP A 15 0.68 -12.46 2.51
CA TRP A 15 0.70 -11.73 1.24
C TRP A 15 -0.72 -11.29 0.88
N PRO A 16 -1.29 -10.29 1.58
CA PRO A 16 -2.55 -9.70 1.18
C PRO A 16 -2.41 -9.05 -0.22
N GLU A 17 -3.42 -9.27 -1.08
CA GLU A 17 -3.47 -8.80 -2.47
C GLU A 17 -3.50 -7.26 -2.57
N ASP A 18 -3.85 -6.61 -1.46
CA ASP A 18 -4.13 -5.19 -1.26
C ASP A 18 -2.93 -4.23 -1.42
N GLY A 19 -1.72 -4.76 -1.65
CA GLY A 19 -0.49 -3.96 -1.82
C GLY A 19 0.07 -3.35 -0.52
N THR A 20 1.18 -2.60 -0.65
CA THR A 20 1.80 -1.85 0.46
C THR A 20 1.49 -0.35 0.38
N ILE A 21 1.20 0.26 1.53
CA ILE A 21 1.00 1.70 1.69
C ILE A 21 2.26 2.33 2.28
N ILE A 22 2.55 3.58 1.91
CA ILE A 22 3.58 4.39 2.53
C ILE A 22 2.92 5.39 3.50
N LEU A 23 3.26 5.28 4.78
CA LEU A 23 2.89 6.28 5.79
C LEU A 23 4.04 7.25 5.99
N LEU A 24 3.78 8.54 5.86
CA LEU A 24 4.73 9.61 6.17
C LEU A 24 4.42 10.15 7.57
N ALA A 25 5.35 9.97 8.51
CA ALA A 25 5.25 10.55 9.85
C ALA A 25 6.41 11.54 10.03
N GLY A 26 6.10 12.84 9.95
CA GLY A 26 7.11 13.89 9.86
C GLY A 26 7.97 13.70 8.60
N GLN A 27 9.25 13.42 8.79
CA GLN A 27 10.21 13.20 7.69
C GLN A 27 10.53 11.71 7.43
N VAL A 28 9.87 10.79 8.13
CA VAL A 28 10.15 9.36 8.05
C VAL A 28 9.04 8.64 7.28
N LYS A 29 9.43 7.78 6.35
CA LYS A 29 8.53 6.96 5.54
C LYS A 29 8.52 5.52 6.05
N PHE A 30 7.33 4.99 6.30
CA PHE A 30 7.10 3.60 6.71
C PHE A 30 6.35 2.88 5.60
N ARG A 31 6.88 1.76 5.13
CA ARG A 31 6.20 0.88 4.17
C ARG A 31 5.51 -0.23 4.94
N VAL A 32 4.19 -0.29 4.87
CA VAL A 32 3.35 -1.24 5.63
C VAL A 32 2.37 -1.93 4.69
N TYR A 33 1.94 -3.15 5.03
CA TYR A 33 0.87 -3.83 4.29
C TYR A 33 -0.49 -3.21 4.63
N ARG A 34 -1.28 -2.94 3.59
CA ARG A 34 -2.62 -2.36 3.75
C ARG A 34 -3.50 -3.22 4.66
N GLY A 35 -3.56 -4.53 4.38
CA GLY A 35 -4.41 -5.47 5.13
C GLY A 35 -4.16 -5.46 6.64
N VAL A 36 -2.89 -5.49 7.05
CA VAL A 36 -2.50 -5.47 8.48
C VAL A 36 -2.97 -4.19 9.16
N LEU A 37 -2.84 -3.05 8.49
CA LEU A 37 -3.23 -1.76 9.06
C LEU A 37 -4.75 -1.64 9.20
N THR A 38 -5.51 -2.15 8.23
CA THR A 38 -6.97 -2.14 8.26
C THR A 38 -7.57 -3.17 9.21
N GLU A 39 -6.90 -4.31 9.42
CA GLU A 39 -7.33 -5.35 10.35
C GLU A 39 -7.25 -4.88 11.81
N HIS A 40 -6.20 -4.14 12.16
CA HIS A 40 -5.97 -3.68 13.53
C HIS A 40 -6.44 -2.25 13.81
N SER A 41 -6.95 -1.52 12.82
CA SER A 41 -7.44 -0.15 13.02
C SER A 41 -8.66 0.15 12.15
N PRO A 42 -9.86 0.23 12.77
CA PRO A 42 -11.09 0.63 12.08
C PRO A 42 -10.98 2.02 11.41
N LEU A 43 -10.22 2.95 12.01
CA LEU A 43 -9.99 4.28 11.43
C LEU A 43 -9.23 4.20 10.11
N PHE A 44 -8.16 3.38 10.05
CA PHE A 44 -7.43 3.20 8.81
C PHE A 44 -8.24 2.42 7.77
N ALA A 45 -9.06 1.46 8.20
CA ALA A 45 -9.98 0.75 7.31
C ALA A 45 -10.95 1.71 6.62
N GLU A 46 -11.58 2.61 7.38
CA GLU A 46 -12.50 3.61 6.85
C GLU A 46 -11.78 4.62 5.95
N MET A 47 -10.68 5.20 6.42
CA MET A 47 -9.91 6.21 5.66
C MET A 47 -9.42 5.66 4.30
N LEU A 48 -8.98 4.40 4.25
CA LEU A 48 -8.47 3.75 3.04
C LEU A 48 -9.57 3.13 2.16
N SER A 49 -10.84 3.24 2.56
CA SER A 49 -11.99 2.89 1.72
C SER A 49 -12.43 4.05 0.83
N LEU A 50 -12.04 5.28 1.19
CA LEU A 50 -12.38 6.48 0.45
C LEU A 50 -11.57 6.55 -0.86
N PRO A 51 -12.16 7.04 -1.96
CA PRO A 51 -11.43 7.28 -3.18
C PRO A 51 -10.33 8.31 -2.90
N GLN A 52 -9.09 7.98 -3.25
CA GLN A 52 -8.00 8.96 -3.23
C GLN A 52 -8.35 10.10 -4.19
N PRO A 53 -8.13 11.37 -3.81
CA PRO A 53 -8.22 12.48 -4.75
C PRO A 53 -7.34 12.16 -5.96
N ALA A 54 -7.84 12.40 -7.17
CA ALA A 54 -6.97 12.38 -8.34
C ALA A 54 -5.80 13.32 -8.05
N GLU A 55 -4.57 12.85 -8.26
CA GLU A 55 -3.37 13.65 -8.02
C GLU A 55 -3.58 15.02 -8.67
N LEU A 56 -3.71 16.07 -7.84
CA LEU A 56 -3.60 17.42 -8.32
C LEU A 56 -2.14 17.55 -8.75
N HIS A 57 -1.86 17.22 -10.01
CA HIS A 57 -0.61 17.61 -10.64
C HIS A 57 -0.51 19.12 -10.45
N ASP A 58 0.51 19.56 -9.71
CA ASP A 58 0.90 20.94 -9.52
C ASP A 58 1.33 21.57 -10.86
N ALA A 59 0.41 21.68 -11.81
CA ALA A 59 0.53 22.58 -12.93
C ALA A 59 0.20 23.98 -12.42
N GLN A 60 1.09 24.60 -11.61
CA GLN A 60 1.25 26.08 -11.55
C GLN A 60 2.30 26.64 -10.57
N TYR A 61 3.03 25.86 -9.78
CA TYR A 61 4.17 26.41 -9.02
C TYR A 61 5.49 26.33 -9.82
N SER A 62 5.51 26.97 -10.99
CA SER A 62 6.74 27.37 -11.67
C SER A 62 6.53 28.76 -12.25
N SER A 63 6.53 29.78 -11.40
CA SER A 63 6.84 31.17 -11.74
C SER A 63 6.88 31.99 -10.46
N GLN A 64 8.06 32.14 -9.87
CA GLN A 64 8.66 33.43 -9.53
C GLN A 64 10.14 33.25 -9.22
#